data_AF-A0AAV2ADH4-F1
#
_entry.id   AF-A0AAV2ADH4-F1
#
_cell.length_a   1.000
_cell.length_b   1.000
_cell.length_c   1.000
_cell.angle_alpha   90.00
_cell.angle_beta   90.00
_cell.angle_gamma   90.00
#
_symmetry.space_group_name_H-M   'P 1'
#
loop_
_entity.id
_entity.type
_entity.pdbx_description
1 polymer ?
#
loop_
_entity_poly.entity_id
_entity_poly.type
_entity_poly.pdbx_seq_one_letter_code
_entity_poly.pdbx_strand_id
1 'polypeptide(L)'
;MNTLRPQLTYVNTLGAFNKLLADPSKNIKDVYLPTPEVAAIQWESKREFLSQDASTNIFIATFTTAWARIKLYTEMDKLDRSILYHDTDSIIYASDGTNDPPLGNFLEEFTDELDGDEIATFV
;
A
#
# COMPACT_ATOMS: atom_id res chain seq x y z
N MET A 1 9.86 -13.37 2.58
CA MET A 1 9.18 -14.24 1.59
C MET A 1 7.70 -14.24 1.94
N ASN A 2 6.81 -13.89 1.01
CA ASN A 2 5.38 -13.76 1.32
C ASN A 2 4.71 -15.15 1.46
N THR A 3 4.66 -15.65 2.70
CA THR A 3 4.13 -16.99 3.03
C THR A 3 2.61 -17.02 3.21
N LEU A 4 1.91 -15.91 2.95
CA LEU A 4 0.45 -15.89 2.84
C LEU A 4 -0.06 -16.58 1.58
N ARG A 5 0.80 -16.74 0.57
CA ARG A 5 0.46 -17.51 -0.62
C ARG A 5 0.62 -19.00 -0.34
N PRO A 6 -0.27 -19.85 -0.88
CA PRO A 6 -0.16 -21.30 -0.76
C PRO A 6 1.24 -21.78 -1.15
N GLN A 7 1.90 -22.45 -0.21
CA GLN A 7 3.18 -23.12 -0.35
C GLN A 7 2.95 -24.62 -0.49
N LEU A 8 3.91 -25.27 -1.14
CA LEU A 8 3.90 -26.70 -1.38
C LEU A 8 5.16 -27.32 -0.82
N THR A 9 5.02 -28.29 0.07
CA THR A 9 6.17 -28.94 0.70
C THR A 9 6.04 -30.45 0.62
N TYR A 10 7.10 -31.09 0.13
CA TYR A 10 7.22 -32.54 0.05
C TYR A 10 7.95 -33.06 1.29
N VAL A 11 7.38 -34.07 1.94
CA VAL A 11 7.96 -34.74 3.11
C VAL A 11 7.96 -36.25 2.89
N ASN A 12 9.03 -36.90 3.32
CA ASN A 12 9.25 -38.34 3.16
C ASN A 12 9.43 -39.06 4.52
N THR A 13 9.22 -38.36 5.64
CA THR A 13 9.29 -38.93 6.98
C THR A 13 8.06 -38.57 7.79
N LEU A 14 7.60 -39.51 8.61
CA LEU A 14 6.46 -39.29 9.52
C LEU A 14 6.74 -38.16 10.52
N GLY A 15 7.99 -38.01 10.97
CA GLY A 15 8.39 -36.91 11.85
C GLY A 15 8.20 -35.54 11.21
N ALA A 16 8.66 -35.36 9.96
CA ALA A 16 8.48 -34.10 9.23
C ALA A 16 7.00 -33.84 8.88
N PHE A 17 6.27 -34.90 8.52
CA PHE A 17 4.83 -34.84 8.25
C PHE A 17 4.04 -34.36 9.47
N ASN A 18 4.21 -35.03 10.62
CA ASN A 18 3.52 -34.67 11.86
C ASN A 18 3.92 -33.28 12.35
N LYS A 19 5.19 -32.91 12.22
CA LYS A 19 5.67 -31.57 12.58
C LYS A 19 4.98 -30.49 11.77
N LEU A 20 4.75 -30.72 10.47
CA LEU A 20 4.13 -29.72 9.59
C LEU A 20 2.62 -29.61 9.83
N LEU A 21 1.93 -30.72 10.08
CA LEU A 21 0.50 -30.73 10.43
C LEU A 21 0.20 -30.12 11.81
N ALA A 22 1.09 -30.36 12.78
CA ALA A 22 0.91 -29.88 14.14
C ALA A 22 1.41 -28.44 14.35
N ASP A 23 1.99 -27.81 13.33
CA ASP A 23 2.51 -26.45 13.43
C ASP A 23 1.37 -25.43 13.53
N PRO A 24 1.18 -24.76 14.69
CA PRO A 24 0.07 -23.84 14.88
C PRO A 24 0.17 -22.59 13.99
N SER A 25 1.36 -22.26 13.47
CA SER A 25 1.56 -21.12 12.57
C SER A 25 1.11 -21.39 11.13
N LYS A 26 0.91 -22.66 10.76
CA LYS A 26 0.53 -23.07 9.42
C LYS A 26 -0.96 -23.40 9.36
N ASN A 27 -1.58 -23.04 8.25
CA ASN A 27 -2.91 -23.47 7.88
C ASN A 27 -2.79 -24.48 6.75
N ILE A 28 -3.14 -25.74 7.00
CA ILE A 28 -3.07 -26.82 6.01
C ILE A 28 -4.28 -26.72 5.10
N LYS A 29 -4.03 -26.62 3.79
CA LYS A 29 -5.07 -26.57 2.75
C LYS A 29 -5.40 -27.94 2.22
N ASP A 30 -4.37 -28.72 1.93
CA ASP A 30 -4.53 -30.03 1.33
C ASP A 30 -3.30 -30.92 1.57
N VAL A 31 -3.50 -32.24 1.45
CA VAL A 31 -2.45 -33.26 1.54
C VAL A 31 -2.66 -34.27 0.43
N TYR A 32 -1.67 -34.44 -0.44
CA TYR A 32 -1.66 -35.45 -1.49
C TYR A 32 -0.48 -36.40 -1.34
N LEU A 33 -0.65 -37.63 -1.80
CA LEU A 33 0.36 -38.69 -1.78
C LEU A 33 0.77 -39.01 -3.22
N PRO A 34 1.66 -38.21 -3.83
CA PRO A 34 2.08 -38.42 -5.22
C PRO A 34 2.79 -39.76 -5.41
N THR A 35 3.44 -40.28 -4.36
CA THR A 35 4.06 -41.61 -4.34
C THR A 35 3.83 -42.27 -2.97
N PRO A 36 4.03 -43.59 -2.84
CA PRO A 36 3.92 -44.28 -1.55
C PRO A 36 4.91 -43.78 -0.48
N GLU A 37 6.00 -43.12 -0.87
CA GLU A 37 7.08 -42.69 0.02
C GLU A 37 7.07 -41.19 0.31
N VAL A 38 6.27 -40.40 -0.41
CA VAL A 38 6.26 -38.94 -0.33
C VAL A 38 4.84 -38.46 -0.11
N ALA A 39 4.66 -37.66 0.94
CA ALA A 39 3.49 -36.84 1.11
C ALA A 39 3.81 -35.40 0.70
N ALA A 40 2.85 -34.73 0.13
CA ALA A 40 2.99 -33.37 -0.30
C ALA A 40 1.85 -32.55 0.27
N ILE A 41 2.22 -31.50 0.99
CA ILE A 41 1.33 -30.76 1.84
C ILE A 41 1.26 -29.34 1.31
N GLN A 42 0.04 -28.90 1.00
CA GLN A 42 -0.25 -27.52 0.65
C GLN A 42 -0.63 -26.77 1.92
N TRP A 43 0.04 -25.65 2.18
CA TRP A 43 -0.17 -24.86 3.39
C TRP A 43 0.06 -23.37 3.15
N GLU A 44 -0.48 -22.52 4.00
CA GLU A 44 -0.18 -21.09 4.05
C GLU A 44 0.11 -20.67 5.50
N SER A 45 0.88 -19.60 5.72
CA SER A 45 1.05 -19.05 7.06
C SER A 45 -0.22 -18.36 7.52
N LYS A 46 -0.60 -18.58 8.78
CA LYS A 46 -1.65 -17.80 9.42
C LYS A 46 -1.18 -16.36 9.60
N ARG A 47 -2.07 -15.40 9.36
CA ARG A 47 -1.79 -13.95 9.44
C ARG A 47 -1.21 -13.53 10.80
N GLU A 48 -1.69 -14.15 11.87
CA GLU A 48 -1.29 -13.87 13.26
C GLU A 48 0.18 -14.23 13.56
N PHE A 49 0.78 -15.11 12.76
CA PHE A 49 2.15 -15.60 12.94
C PHE A 49 3.12 -15.03 11.90
N LEU A 50 2.67 -14.04 11.11
CA LEU A 50 3.56 -13.33 10.20
C LEU A 50 4.48 -12.41 11.01
N SER A 51 5.78 -12.53 10.78
CA SER A 51 6.72 -11.50 11.19
C SER A 51 6.34 -10.18 10.52
N GLN A 52 6.43 -9.08 11.27
CA GLN A 52 6.35 -7.73 10.69
C GLN A 52 7.30 -7.65 9.49
N ASP A 53 6.76 -7.24 8.35
CA ASP A 53 7.56 -7.10 7.15
C ASP A 53 8.64 -6.04 7.37
N ALA A 54 9.91 -6.45 7.33
CA ALA A 54 11.04 -5.56 7.56
C ALA A 54 11.14 -4.46 6.48
N SER A 55 10.40 -4.60 5.37
CA SER A 55 10.33 -3.59 4.32
C SER A 55 9.32 -2.47 4.60
N THR A 56 8.45 -2.64 5.60
CA THR A 56 7.42 -1.65 5.95
C THR A 56 7.82 -0.87 7.21
N ASN A 57 8.12 0.42 7.05
CA ASN A 57 8.37 1.33 8.17
C ASN A 57 7.20 2.31 8.32
N ILE A 58 6.35 2.06 9.31
CA ILE A 58 5.17 2.88 9.59
C ILE A 58 5.52 4.33 9.96
N PHE A 59 6.68 4.57 10.58
CA PHE A 59 7.11 5.92 10.92
C PHE A 59 7.43 6.71 9.67
N ILE A 60 8.16 6.12 8.72
CA ILE A 60 8.45 6.78 7.43
C ILE A 60 7.14 7.12 6.72
N ALA A 61 6.20 6.16 6.63
CA ALA A 61 4.90 6.41 6.01
C ALA A 61 4.11 7.54 6.70
N THR A 62 4.11 7.56 8.04
CA THR A 62 3.41 8.60 8.80
C THR A 62 4.06 9.98 8.60
N PHE A 63 5.39 10.04 8.63
CA PHE A 63 6.14 11.29 8.42
C PHE A 63 5.91 11.84 7.00
N THR A 64 5.98 11.00 5.96
CA THR A 64 5.77 11.45 4.59
C THR A 64 4.34 11.93 4.37
N THR A 65 3.32 11.21 4.87
CA THR A 65 1.92 11.65 4.77
C THR A 65 1.66 12.94 5.55
N ALA A 66 2.23 13.10 6.75
CA ALA A 66 2.09 14.33 7.52
C ALA A 66 2.74 15.53 6.81
N TRP A 67 3.92 15.33 6.23
CA TRP A 67 4.63 16.37 5.49
C TRP A 67 3.87 16.80 4.23
N ALA A 68 3.36 15.84 3.45
CA ALA A 68 2.51 16.12 2.30
C ALA A 68 1.27 16.95 2.69
N ARG A 69 0.63 16.60 3.82
CA ARG A 69 -0.52 17.36 4.35
C ARG A 69 -0.16 18.80 4.74
N ILE A 70 1.00 19.01 5.37
CA ILE A 70 1.49 20.34 5.74
C ILE A 70 1.76 21.17 4.48
N LYS A 71 2.40 20.58 3.47
CA LYS A 71 2.67 21.25 2.18
C LYS A 71 1.37 21.66 1.49
N LEU A 72 0.41 20.74 1.40
CA LEU A 72 -0.93 21.01 0.84
C LEU A 72 -1.61 22.18 1.57
N TYR A 73 -1.65 22.14 2.91
CA TYR A 73 -2.27 23.22 3.70
C TYR A 73 -1.54 24.56 3.54
N THR A 74 -0.22 24.56 3.36
CA THR A 74 0.54 25.80 3.15
C THR A 74 0.16 26.49 1.85
N GLU A 75 -0.10 25.73 0.77
CA GLU A 75 -0.57 26.32 -0.48
C GLU A 75 -2.06 26.69 -0.42
N MET A 76 -2.87 25.87 0.25
CA MET A 76 -4.28 26.19 0.49
C MET A 76 -4.46 27.50 1.27
N ASP A 77 -3.62 27.76 2.28
CA ASP A 77 -3.70 29.00 3.06
C ASP A 77 -3.48 30.27 2.20
N LYS A 78 -2.74 30.14 1.08
CA LYS A 78 -2.54 31.24 0.12
C LYS A 78 -3.76 31.46 -0.77
N LEU A 79 -4.47 30.40 -1.11
CA LEU A 79 -5.69 30.43 -1.93
C LEU A 79 -6.93 30.85 -1.12
N ASP A 80 -6.92 30.65 0.20
CA ASP A 80 -7.98 31.03 1.14
C ASP A 80 -9.39 30.65 0.63
N ARG A 81 -10.21 31.64 0.27
CA ARG A 81 -11.60 31.45 -0.16
C ARG A 81 -11.76 30.98 -1.61
N SER A 82 -10.69 30.96 -2.39
CA SER A 82 -10.74 30.50 -3.78
C SER A 82 -10.79 28.98 -3.89
N ILE A 83 -10.57 28.23 -2.81
CA ILE A 83 -10.57 26.76 -2.84
C ILE A 83 -12.00 26.23 -3.00
N LEU A 84 -12.19 25.35 -3.97
CA LEU A 84 -13.45 24.65 -4.25
C LEU A 84 -13.41 23.21 -3.72
N TYR A 85 -12.26 22.55 -3.84
CA TYR A 85 -12.05 21.17 -3.38
C TYR A 85 -10.56 20.87 -3.18
N HIS A 86 -10.24 19.84 -2.41
CA HIS A 86 -8.89 19.29 -2.31
C HIS A 86 -8.94 17.78 -2.08
N ASP A 87 -7.99 17.04 -2.61
CA ASP A 87 -7.70 15.64 -2.24
C ASP A 87 -6.21 15.53 -1.92
N THR A 88 -5.80 14.48 -1.21
CA THR A 88 -4.43 14.00 -0.92
C THR A 88 -3.27 14.90 -1.34
N ASP A 89 -3.10 15.16 -2.64
CA ASP A 89 -2.05 15.95 -3.27
C ASP A 89 -2.55 16.96 -4.33
N SER A 90 -3.86 17.21 -4.45
CA SER A 90 -4.45 18.12 -5.44
C SER A 90 -5.40 19.17 -4.82
N ILE A 91 -5.49 20.33 -5.47
CA ILE A 91 -6.38 21.44 -5.09
C ILE A 91 -7.13 21.90 -6.33
N ILE A 92 -8.45 21.99 -6.22
CA ILE A 92 -9.31 22.64 -7.22
C ILE A 92 -9.71 23.98 -6.65
N TYR A 93 -9.46 25.05 -7.40
CA TYR A 93 -9.69 26.42 -6.95
C TYR A 93 -10.23 27.28 -8.09
N ALA A 94 -10.88 28.38 -7.73
CA ALA A 94 -11.27 29.44 -8.66
C ALA A 94 -10.07 30.35 -8.90
N SER A 95 -9.48 30.26 -10.09
CA SER A 95 -8.40 31.17 -10.50
C SER A 95 -8.95 32.58 -10.77
N ASP A 96 -8.21 33.59 -10.33
CA ASP A 96 -8.41 35.00 -10.69
C ASP A 96 -7.29 35.55 -11.61
N GLY A 97 -6.41 34.66 -12.08
CA GLY A 97 -5.22 34.98 -12.88
C GLY A 97 -4.05 35.57 -12.08
N THR A 98 -4.19 35.71 -10.76
CA THR A 98 -3.14 36.23 -9.86
C THR A 98 -2.86 35.34 -8.65
N ASN A 99 -3.79 34.45 -8.32
CA ASN A 99 -3.72 33.55 -7.17
C ASN A 99 -3.17 32.15 -7.49
N ASP A 100 -2.77 31.89 -8.74
CA ASP A 100 -2.32 30.56 -9.18
C ASP A 100 -1.04 30.13 -8.42
N PRO A 101 -1.02 28.93 -7.81
CA PRO A 101 0.17 28.40 -7.18
C PRO A 101 1.32 28.23 -8.18
N PRO A 102 2.58 28.41 -7.75
CA PRO A 102 3.72 28.24 -8.64
C PRO A 102 3.82 26.77 -9.09
N LEU A 103 3.84 26.57 -10.41
CA LEU A 103 4.03 25.27 -11.02
C LEU A 103 5.51 24.94 -11.20
N GLY A 104 5.83 23.66 -11.19
CA GLY A 104 7.21 23.21 -11.34
C GLY A 104 7.33 21.74 -11.76
N ASN A 105 8.56 21.29 -11.98
CA ASN A 105 8.89 19.94 -12.50
C ASN A 105 9.69 19.10 -11.49
N PHE A 106 9.89 19.62 -10.28
CA PHE A 106 10.64 18.97 -9.22
C PHE A 106 9.70 18.39 -8.14
N LEU A 107 10.27 17.52 -7.31
CA LEU A 107 9.55 16.95 -6.19
C LEU A 107 9.02 18.05 -5.26
N GLU A 108 7.80 17.89 -4.74
CA GLU A 108 7.06 18.84 -3.90
C GLU A 108 6.45 20.06 -4.62
N GLU A 109 6.73 20.25 -5.92
CA GLU A 109 6.13 21.31 -6.72
C GLU A 109 4.76 20.88 -7.25
N PHE A 110 3.85 21.84 -7.40
CA PHE A 110 2.56 21.57 -8.03
C PHE A 110 2.73 21.48 -9.54
N THR A 111 1.97 20.57 -10.14
CA THR A 111 1.84 20.42 -11.59
C THR A 111 0.41 20.74 -12.00
N ASP A 112 0.23 21.22 -13.22
CA ASP A 112 -1.10 21.36 -13.80
C ASP A 112 -1.56 20.01 -14.35
N GLU A 113 -2.56 19.41 -13.71
CA GLU A 113 -3.15 18.13 -14.15
C GLU A 113 -4.05 18.26 -15.37
N LEU A 114 -4.48 19.49 -15.70
CA LEU A 114 -5.41 19.77 -16.79
C LEU A 114 -4.71 20.27 -18.06
N ASP A 115 -3.38 20.33 -18.07
CA ASP A 115 -2.57 20.75 -19.22
C ASP A 115 -3.04 22.10 -19.82
N GLY A 116 -3.46 23.05 -18.97
CA GLY A 116 -3.94 24.38 -19.34
C GLY A 116 -5.46 24.48 -19.58
N ASP A 117 -6.21 23.39 -19.43
CA ASP A 117 -7.68 23.43 -19.43
C ASP A 117 -8.25 23.88 -18.07
N GLU A 118 -9.49 24.36 -18.08
CA GLU A 118 -10.19 24.85 -16.88
C GLU A 118 -11.51 24.10 -16.65
N ILE A 119 -11.85 23.87 -15.37
CA ILE A 119 -13.12 23.25 -14.99
C ILE A 119 -14.23 24.29 -15.09
N ALA A 120 -15.02 24.24 -16.16
CA ALA A 120 -16.12 25.17 -16.40
C ALA A 120 -17.34 24.96 -15.49
N THR A 121 -17.53 23.76 -14.93
CA THR A 121 -18.66 23.46 -14.04
C THR A 121 -18.23 22.48 -12.96
N PHE A 122 -18.44 22.87 -11.72
CA PHE A 122 -18.25 22.02 -10.55
C PHE A 122 -19.64 21.55 -10.08
N VAL A 123 -19.90 20.24 -10.15
CA VAL A 123 -21.20 19.62 -9.80
C VAL A 123 -21.11 18.93 -8.45
#